data_AF-A0A317IZM2-F1
#
_entry.id   AF-A0A317IZM2-F1
#
_cell.length_a   1.000
_cell.length_b   1.000
_cell.length_c   1.000
_cell.angle_alpha   90.00
_cell.angle_beta   90.00
_cell.angle_gamma   90.00
#
_symmetry.space_group_name_H-M   'P 1'
#
loop_
_entity.id
_entity.type
_entity.pdbx_description
1 polymer ?
#
loop_
_entity_poly.entity_id
_entity_poly.type
_entity_poly.pdbx_seq_one_letter_code
_entity_poly.pdbx_strand_id
1 'polypeptide(L)'
;MLISMCTVEPKRITPTRPIPGGDGSRKVDVSHKPARQDCGPVQSGNCVFRPEAPSSPGEPPKHSVGAIMSIMMGRNVLYLNTAIPGMNLRNSLAILIFGLSCLSCCSGRSLRERADRGDAKAQLKLGEMYRDGEGVPQDSKEAAKWYRMAADQGDARAQYSLGLAYEKGKGVTQDGAEAVRWYHKAAENGNTEAQFSLGVFYSVGANGLPEDEGEAARWYRKAAEQGYPTAQCSLGSKYFLGRGVPQDYAEAARWYRKAADQGETDAQYFLGEMYEEGRAVAQNYVQAHMWYNLAASRAIGDNHKRDVRSRESVADKMTPAQIAEAQRLATDWRPKSGKQQ
;
A
#
# COMPACT_ATOMS: atom_id res chain seq x y z
N MET A 1 7.86 -0.86 -8.34
CA MET A 1 9.23 -1.34 -8.11
C MET A 1 9.73 -0.70 -6.83
N LEU A 2 9.71 -1.47 -5.74
CA LEU A 2 10.33 -1.10 -4.47
C LEU A 2 11.84 -1.24 -4.65
N ILE A 3 12.57 -0.16 -4.42
CA ILE A 3 14.03 -0.15 -4.44
C ILE A 3 14.48 -0.80 -3.14
N SER A 4 14.99 -2.02 -3.27
CA SER A 4 15.80 -2.69 -2.26
C SER A 4 17.14 -1.96 -2.18
N MET A 5 17.40 -1.29 -1.06
CA MET A 5 18.74 -0.76 -0.74
C MET A 5 19.04 -0.96 0.73
N CYS A 6 19.79 -2.02 1.02
CA CYS A 6 20.68 -2.12 2.16
C CYS A 6 21.79 -3.10 1.80
N THR A 7 22.89 -2.61 1.23
CA THR A 7 24.23 -3.18 1.40
C THR A 7 25.27 -2.11 1.07
N VAL A 8 26.01 -1.69 2.08
CA VAL A 8 27.28 -0.96 1.93
C VAL A 8 28.37 -1.93 2.38
N GLU A 9 29.23 -2.37 1.47
CA GLU A 9 30.52 -2.98 1.80
C GLU A 9 31.61 -2.57 0.77
N PRO A 10 32.90 -2.59 1.16
CA PRO A 10 33.94 -1.74 0.56
C PRO A 10 34.54 -2.30 -0.74
N LYS A 11 34.85 -1.39 -1.66
CA LYS A 11 35.46 -1.67 -2.98
C LYS A 11 36.88 -2.25 -2.85
N ARG A 12 37.11 -3.42 -3.46
CA ARG A 12 38.44 -3.84 -3.94
C ARG A 12 38.51 -3.62 -5.46
N ILE A 13 39.48 -2.83 -5.89
CA ILE A 13 39.75 -2.46 -7.28
C ILE A 13 40.76 -3.45 -7.86
N THR A 14 40.46 -4.04 -9.03
CA THR A 14 41.45 -4.45 -10.05
C THR A 14 40.77 -4.72 -11.42
N PRO A 15 41.51 -4.62 -12.55
CA PRO A 15 41.01 -4.00 -13.78
C PRO A 15 40.45 -4.96 -14.84
N THR A 16 39.58 -4.39 -15.67
CA THR A 16 38.90 -4.97 -16.83
C THR A 16 39.83 -5.21 -18.03
N ARG A 17 39.64 -6.34 -18.72
CA ARG A 17 40.05 -6.57 -20.12
C ARG A 17 38.85 -6.38 -21.07
N PRO A 18 39.02 -5.79 -22.27
CA PRO A 18 37.94 -5.56 -23.23
C PRO A 18 38.00 -6.53 -24.43
N ILE A 19 36.85 -6.97 -24.96
CA ILE A 19 36.71 -7.51 -26.33
C ILE A 19 35.27 -7.31 -26.86
N PRO A 20 35.02 -7.37 -28.19
CA PRO A 20 34.51 -6.25 -28.97
C PRO A 20 33.21 -6.59 -29.74
N GLY A 21 32.78 -5.65 -30.59
CA GLY A 21 31.48 -5.63 -31.25
C GLY A 21 31.22 -6.67 -32.36
N GLY A 22 30.02 -6.56 -32.93
CA GLY A 22 29.54 -7.38 -34.03
C GLY A 22 28.21 -6.85 -34.57
N ASP A 23 28.30 -6.32 -35.79
CA ASP A 23 27.30 -5.79 -36.72
C ASP A 23 26.18 -6.79 -37.10
N GLY A 24 25.08 -6.29 -37.69
CA GLY A 24 24.22 -7.15 -38.53
C GLY A 24 22.73 -6.82 -38.56
N SER A 25 22.37 -5.87 -39.41
CA SER A 25 21.03 -5.57 -39.93
C SER A 25 20.20 -6.76 -40.40
N ARG A 26 18.87 -6.76 -40.14
CA ARG A 26 17.85 -7.21 -41.11
C ARG A 26 16.44 -6.69 -40.78
N LYS A 27 15.89 -5.90 -41.70
CA LYS A 27 14.48 -5.47 -41.75
C LYS A 27 13.59 -6.66 -42.10
N VAL A 28 12.43 -6.78 -41.45
CA VAL A 28 11.25 -7.44 -42.01
C VAL A 28 10.03 -6.60 -41.65
N ASP A 29 9.46 -5.96 -42.68
CA ASP A 29 8.13 -5.36 -42.67
C ASP A 29 7.07 -6.46 -42.60
N VAL A 30 6.17 -6.39 -41.62
CA VAL A 30 4.83 -6.98 -41.73
C VAL A 30 3.82 -6.01 -41.14
N SER A 31 3.24 -5.23 -42.05
CA SER A 31 2.04 -4.42 -41.87
C SER A 31 0.85 -5.30 -41.50
N HIS A 32 0.27 -5.16 -40.31
CA HIS A 32 -1.13 -5.51 -40.02
C HIS A 32 -1.71 -4.47 -39.04
N LYS A 33 -2.51 -3.54 -39.58
CA LYS A 33 -3.40 -2.64 -38.81
C LYS A 33 -4.68 -3.40 -38.43
N PRO A 34 -5.16 -3.29 -37.19
CA PRO A 34 -6.58 -3.28 -36.92
C PRO A 34 -7.09 -1.84 -36.76
N ALA A 35 -8.34 -1.64 -37.19
CA ALA A 35 -9.02 -0.37 -37.33
C ALA A 35 -9.09 0.46 -36.04
N ARG A 36 -8.75 1.75 -36.15
CA ARG A 36 -9.18 2.78 -35.21
C ARG A 36 -10.69 3.00 -35.39
N GLN A 37 -11.47 2.85 -34.34
CA GLN A 37 -12.74 3.56 -34.24
C GLN A 37 -12.43 4.92 -33.60
N ASP A 38 -12.55 5.96 -34.43
CA ASP A 38 -12.53 7.34 -34.00
C ASP A 38 -13.76 7.61 -33.13
N CYS A 39 -13.56 7.82 -31.83
CA CYS A 39 -14.55 8.45 -30.97
C CYS A 39 -14.42 9.97 -31.13
N GLY A 40 -15.39 10.58 -31.81
CA GLY A 40 -15.55 12.04 -31.88
C GLY A 40 -15.87 12.66 -30.51
N PRO A 41 -15.83 14.01 -30.39
CA PRO A 41 -15.86 14.69 -29.11
C PRO A 41 -17.25 14.60 -28.46
N VAL A 42 -17.30 14.21 -27.18
CA VAL A 42 -18.52 14.28 -26.38
C VAL A 42 -18.73 15.74 -25.98
N GLN A 43 -19.64 16.42 -26.69
CA GLN A 43 -20.17 17.69 -26.24
C GLN A 43 -21.03 17.49 -24.98
N SER A 44 -20.79 18.35 -23.99
CA SER A 44 -21.61 18.52 -22.79
C SER A 44 -23.05 18.85 -23.18
N GLY A 45 -23.98 17.91 -23.00
CA GLY A 45 -25.41 18.11 -23.24
C GLY A 45 -26.22 17.55 -22.08
N ASN A 46 -26.87 18.44 -21.31
CA ASN A 46 -27.90 18.09 -20.35
C ASN A 46 -29.05 17.36 -21.07
N CYS A 47 -29.31 16.10 -20.74
CA CYS A 47 -30.51 15.41 -21.22
C CYS A 47 -31.74 15.91 -20.44
N VAL A 48 -32.50 16.83 -21.05
CA VAL A 48 -33.87 17.16 -20.62
C VAL A 48 -34.82 16.21 -21.34
N PHE A 49 -35.54 15.36 -20.61
CA PHE A 49 -36.53 14.44 -21.17
C PHE A 49 -37.87 15.17 -21.36
N ARG A 50 -38.40 15.20 -22.58
CA ARG A 50 -39.74 15.73 -22.91
C ARG A 50 -40.62 14.54 -23.28
N PRO A 51 -41.75 14.27 -22.60
CA PRO A 51 -42.58 13.10 -22.92
C PRO A 51 -43.37 13.34 -24.21
N GLU A 52 -43.35 12.37 -25.13
CA GLU A 52 -44.20 12.34 -26.32
C GLU A 52 -45.67 12.01 -25.97
N ALA A 53 -46.60 12.63 -26.68
CA ALA A 53 -48.04 12.44 -26.51
C ALA A 53 -48.55 11.16 -27.22
N PRO A 54 -49.58 10.48 -26.68
CA PRO A 54 -50.11 9.25 -27.26
C PRO A 54 -50.87 9.48 -28.58
N SER A 55 -50.72 8.55 -29.53
CA SER A 55 -51.17 8.68 -30.92
C SER A 55 -52.57 8.10 -31.23
N SER A 56 -53.37 7.67 -30.25
CA SER A 56 -54.79 7.29 -30.47
C SER A 56 -55.58 7.10 -29.16
N PRO A 57 -56.92 7.29 -29.18
CA PRO A 57 -57.75 7.19 -27.98
C PRO A 57 -58.18 5.74 -27.74
N GLY A 58 -57.61 5.08 -26.71
CA GLY A 58 -58.10 3.78 -26.22
C GLY A 58 -57.07 2.78 -25.70
N GLU A 59 -55.76 2.98 -25.88
CA GLU A 59 -54.75 2.12 -25.23
C GLU A 59 -54.57 2.50 -23.74
N PRO A 60 -54.58 1.54 -22.79
CA PRO A 60 -54.15 1.83 -21.42
C PRO A 60 -52.65 2.24 -21.45
N PRO A 61 -52.22 3.18 -20.59
CA PRO A 61 -50.87 3.72 -20.67
C PRO A 61 -49.85 2.60 -20.51
N LYS A 62 -49.08 2.33 -21.57
CA LYS A 62 -47.87 1.51 -21.49
C LYS A 62 -47.03 2.12 -20.37
N HIS A 63 -46.77 1.34 -19.31
CA HIS A 63 -45.96 1.77 -18.19
C HIS A 63 -44.71 2.43 -18.75
N SER A 64 -44.65 3.77 -18.63
CA SER A 64 -43.55 4.53 -19.16
C SER A 64 -42.30 4.03 -18.45
N VAL A 65 -41.22 3.86 -19.21
CA VAL A 65 -39.90 3.51 -18.66
C VAL A 65 -39.50 4.47 -17.51
N GLY A 66 -40.12 5.65 -17.43
CA GLY A 66 -40.02 6.60 -16.31
C GLY A 66 -40.57 6.12 -14.95
N ALA A 67 -41.57 5.25 -14.91
CA ALA A 67 -42.11 4.72 -13.63
C ALA A 67 -41.13 3.73 -12.96
N ILE A 68 -40.40 2.94 -13.75
CA ILE A 68 -39.38 2.01 -13.26
C ILE A 68 -38.15 2.79 -12.76
N MET A 69 -37.86 3.96 -13.35
CA MET A 69 -36.70 4.77 -12.97
C MET A 69 -36.91 5.56 -11.66
N SER A 70 -38.15 5.93 -11.32
CA SER A 70 -38.46 6.59 -10.03
C SER A 70 -38.37 5.63 -8.84
N ILE A 71 -38.62 4.33 -9.04
CA ILE A 71 -38.55 3.32 -7.97
C ILE A 71 -37.09 3.02 -7.57
N MET A 72 -36.11 3.20 -8.48
CA MET A 72 -34.70 2.94 -8.17
C MET A 72 -33.98 4.08 -7.41
N MET A 73 -34.58 5.28 -7.31
CA MET A 73 -33.97 6.41 -6.58
C MET A 73 -34.53 6.61 -5.16
N GLY A 74 -35.54 5.83 -4.76
CA GLY A 74 -36.11 5.84 -3.41
C GLY A 74 -35.63 4.65 -2.58
N ARG A 75 -34.85 4.94 -1.52
CA ARG A 75 -34.46 4.04 -0.41
C ARG A 75 -35.30 2.76 -0.28
N ASN A 76 -34.78 1.62 -0.75
CA ASN A 76 -34.78 0.29 -0.12
C ASN A 76 -34.48 -0.79 -1.17
N VAL A 77 -33.35 -1.47 -0.99
CA VAL A 77 -33.05 -2.74 -1.69
C VAL A 77 -33.96 -3.81 -1.10
N LEU A 78 -35.19 -3.93 -1.62
CA LEU A 78 -36.10 -4.99 -1.18
C LEU A 78 -37.13 -5.38 -2.25
N TYR A 79 -36.78 -5.39 -3.53
CA TYR A 79 -37.63 -6.04 -4.54
C TYR A 79 -36.79 -6.76 -5.60
N LEU A 80 -36.45 -8.01 -5.32
CA LEU A 80 -35.98 -8.97 -6.31
C LEU A 80 -36.83 -10.25 -6.29
N ASN A 81 -38.12 -10.14 -5.95
CA ASN A 81 -39.01 -11.31 -5.96
C ASN A 81 -40.41 -11.11 -6.54
N THR A 82 -40.64 -10.07 -7.35
CA THR A 82 -41.78 -10.05 -8.26
C THR A 82 -41.28 -10.40 -9.65
N ALA A 83 -41.30 -11.70 -9.97
CA ALA A 83 -41.09 -12.19 -11.32
C ALA A 83 -42.10 -11.49 -12.24
N ILE A 84 -41.62 -10.66 -13.16
CA ILE A 84 -42.42 -10.16 -14.27
C ILE A 84 -42.78 -11.39 -15.12
N PRO A 85 -44.07 -11.79 -15.23
CA PRO A 85 -44.43 -12.99 -15.97
C PRO A 85 -44.08 -12.79 -17.45
N GLY A 86 -43.27 -13.71 -18.02
CA GLY A 86 -42.90 -13.69 -19.44
C GLY A 86 -41.48 -13.18 -19.77
N MET A 87 -40.64 -12.86 -18.78
CA MET A 87 -39.24 -12.50 -19.03
C MET A 87 -38.33 -13.73 -19.18
N ASN A 88 -37.75 -13.90 -20.37
CA ASN A 88 -36.70 -14.90 -20.62
C ASN A 88 -35.41 -14.58 -19.83
N LEU A 89 -34.67 -15.61 -19.41
CA LEU A 89 -33.47 -15.54 -18.55
C LEU A 89 -32.43 -14.49 -19.01
N ARG A 90 -32.31 -14.29 -20.32
CA ARG A 90 -31.42 -13.31 -20.97
C ARG A 90 -31.80 -11.85 -20.65
N ASN A 91 -33.08 -11.55 -20.49
CA ASN A 91 -33.57 -10.21 -20.13
C ASN A 91 -33.40 -9.94 -18.62
N SER A 92 -33.57 -10.96 -17.78
CA SER A 92 -33.29 -10.85 -16.33
C SER A 92 -31.80 -10.62 -16.04
N LEU A 93 -30.91 -11.27 -16.80
CA LEU A 93 -29.46 -11.06 -16.69
C LEU A 93 -29.06 -9.65 -17.16
N ALA A 94 -29.68 -9.14 -18.22
CA ALA A 94 -29.44 -7.79 -18.72
C ALA A 94 -29.83 -6.70 -17.71
N ILE A 95 -30.95 -6.89 -16.99
CA ILE A 95 -31.40 -5.96 -15.94
C ILE A 95 -30.45 -5.99 -14.73
N LEU A 96 -29.97 -7.17 -14.32
CA LEU A 96 -28.96 -7.28 -13.27
C LEU A 96 -27.64 -6.60 -13.66
N ILE A 97 -27.18 -6.81 -14.90
CA ILE A 97 -25.96 -6.17 -15.43
C ILE A 97 -26.13 -4.64 -15.51
N PHE A 98 -27.29 -4.14 -15.96
CA PHE A 98 -27.60 -2.70 -15.98
C PHE A 98 -27.79 -2.09 -14.59
N GLY A 99 -28.33 -2.85 -13.63
CA GLY A 99 -28.48 -2.43 -12.24
C GLY A 99 -27.13 -2.30 -11.53
N LEU A 100 -26.23 -3.27 -11.75
CA LEU A 100 -24.86 -3.25 -11.23
C LEU A 100 -24.02 -2.13 -11.86
N SER A 101 -24.19 -1.84 -13.15
CA SER A 101 -23.51 -0.71 -13.80
C SER A 101 -24.04 0.65 -13.32
N CYS A 102 -25.34 0.76 -13.04
CA CYS A 102 -25.94 1.96 -12.43
C CYS A 102 -25.45 2.19 -10.99
N LEU A 103 -25.32 1.14 -10.16
CA LEU A 103 -24.81 1.29 -8.79
C LEU A 103 -23.38 1.84 -8.75
N SER A 104 -22.52 1.36 -9.66
CA SER A 104 -21.14 1.85 -9.78
C SER A 104 -21.09 3.31 -10.25
N CYS A 105 -21.97 3.70 -11.19
CA CYS A 105 -22.06 5.05 -11.72
C CYS A 105 -22.66 6.06 -10.72
N CYS A 106 -23.65 5.64 -9.92
CA CYS A 106 -24.26 6.46 -8.87
C CYS A 106 -23.33 6.68 -7.68
N SER A 107 -22.54 5.67 -7.29
CA SER A 107 -21.56 5.77 -6.20
C SER A 107 -20.45 6.79 -6.52
N GLY A 108 -19.88 6.72 -7.72
CA GLY A 108 -18.83 7.65 -8.16
C GLY A 108 -19.30 9.10 -8.31
N ARG A 109 -20.55 9.32 -8.73
CA ARG A 109 -21.15 10.67 -8.85
C ARG A 109 -21.32 11.34 -7.49
N SER A 110 -21.78 10.58 -6.49
CA SER A 110 -21.94 11.08 -5.11
C SER A 110 -20.60 11.44 -4.44
N LEU A 111 -19.52 10.72 -4.79
CA LEU A 111 -18.18 10.99 -4.25
C LEU A 111 -17.59 12.28 -4.82
N ARG A 112 -17.74 12.49 -6.13
CA ARG A 112 -17.30 13.73 -6.80
C ARG A 112 -18.00 14.95 -6.23
N GLU A 113 -19.31 14.91 -6.09
CA GLU A 113 -20.08 16.02 -5.50
C GLU A 113 -19.67 16.33 -4.05
N ARG A 114 -19.26 15.33 -3.26
CA ARG A 114 -18.72 15.56 -1.92
C ARG A 114 -17.34 16.19 -1.96
N ALA A 115 -16.47 15.71 -2.84
CA ALA A 115 -15.12 16.26 -2.98
C ALA A 115 -15.12 17.70 -3.50
N ASP A 116 -16.00 18.01 -4.45
CA ASP A 116 -16.21 19.37 -4.98
C ASP A 116 -16.75 20.31 -3.89
N ARG A 117 -17.52 19.80 -2.93
CA ARG A 117 -17.99 20.53 -1.75
C ARG A 117 -16.96 20.68 -0.63
N GLY A 118 -15.73 20.20 -0.84
CA GLY A 118 -14.65 20.37 0.13
C GLY A 118 -14.46 19.22 1.12
N ASP A 119 -15.14 18.07 0.96
CA ASP A 119 -14.91 16.94 1.88
C ASP A 119 -13.53 16.31 1.65
N ALA A 120 -12.58 16.56 2.57
CA ALA A 120 -11.21 16.07 2.49
C ALA A 120 -11.11 14.54 2.31
N LYS A 121 -11.99 13.75 2.95
CA LYS A 121 -11.98 12.28 2.80
C LYS A 121 -12.45 11.86 1.42
N ALA A 122 -13.44 12.57 0.86
CA ALA A 122 -13.90 12.33 -0.50
C ALA A 122 -12.84 12.71 -1.54
N GLN A 123 -12.16 13.84 -1.32
CA GLN A 123 -11.04 14.29 -2.16
C GLN A 123 -9.88 13.29 -2.12
N LEU A 124 -9.47 12.83 -0.93
CA LEU A 124 -8.47 11.77 -0.80
C LEU A 124 -8.89 10.52 -1.59
N LYS A 125 -10.13 10.06 -1.43
CA LYS A 125 -10.62 8.86 -2.11
C LYS A 125 -10.66 9.03 -3.63
N LEU A 126 -11.03 10.20 -4.14
CA LEU A 126 -10.93 10.48 -5.58
C LEU A 126 -9.47 10.49 -6.06
N GLY A 127 -8.56 11.04 -5.27
CA GLY A 127 -7.13 10.98 -5.57
C GLY A 127 -6.63 9.53 -5.70
N GLU A 128 -7.08 8.64 -4.81
CA GLU A 128 -6.79 7.20 -4.88
C GLU A 128 -7.39 6.55 -6.13
N MET A 129 -8.64 6.87 -6.46
CA MET A 129 -9.29 6.37 -7.68
C MET A 129 -8.55 6.79 -8.94
N TYR A 130 -8.11 8.06 -9.04
CA TYR A 130 -7.30 8.54 -10.16
C TYR A 130 -5.90 7.91 -10.19
N ARG A 131 -5.31 7.62 -9.04
CA ARG A 131 -4.01 6.94 -8.94
C ARG A 131 -4.10 5.50 -9.47
N ASP A 132 -5.16 4.79 -9.12
CA ASP A 132 -5.30 3.34 -9.36
C ASP A 132 -6.12 3.03 -10.64
N GLY A 133 -6.81 4.02 -11.20
CA GLY A 133 -7.71 3.83 -12.34
C GLY A 133 -9.05 3.16 -11.97
N GLU A 134 -9.46 3.25 -10.71
CA GLU A 134 -10.69 2.63 -10.21
C GLU A 134 -11.90 3.51 -10.53
N GLY A 135 -12.71 3.13 -11.52
CA GLY A 135 -13.93 3.86 -11.89
C GLY A 135 -13.70 5.20 -12.61
N VAL A 136 -12.43 5.62 -12.76
CA VAL A 136 -11.98 6.75 -13.59
C VAL A 136 -10.70 6.35 -14.32
N PRO A 137 -10.39 6.94 -15.49
CA PRO A 137 -9.10 6.73 -16.13
C PRO A 137 -7.95 7.11 -15.20
N GLN A 138 -6.91 6.30 -15.19
CA GLN A 138 -5.73 6.58 -14.37
C GLN A 138 -5.09 7.91 -14.80
N ASP A 139 -4.95 8.84 -13.87
CA ASP A 139 -4.33 10.14 -14.09
C ASP A 139 -3.61 10.61 -12.82
N SER A 140 -2.28 10.56 -12.85
CA SER A 140 -1.47 10.98 -11.71
C SER A 140 -1.54 12.48 -11.45
N LYS A 141 -1.78 13.32 -12.47
CA LYS A 141 -1.90 14.77 -12.30
C LYS A 141 -3.20 15.11 -11.57
N GLU A 142 -4.31 14.49 -11.97
CA GLU A 142 -5.58 14.64 -11.26
C GLU A 142 -5.49 14.08 -9.84
N ALA A 143 -4.85 12.92 -9.65
CA ALA A 143 -4.61 12.37 -8.31
C ALA A 143 -3.89 13.37 -7.40
N ALA A 144 -2.79 13.98 -7.89
CA ALA A 144 -2.02 14.95 -7.12
C ALA A 144 -2.81 16.23 -6.80
N LYS A 145 -3.68 16.69 -7.70
CA LYS A 145 -4.58 17.83 -7.41
C LYS A 145 -5.54 17.52 -6.28
N TRP A 146 -6.21 16.36 -6.32
CA TRP A 146 -7.13 15.94 -5.27
C TRP A 146 -6.43 15.72 -3.93
N TYR A 147 -5.24 15.10 -3.94
CA TYR A 147 -4.42 14.98 -2.74
C TYR A 147 -4.06 16.35 -2.16
N ARG A 148 -3.71 17.34 -3.00
CA ARG A 148 -3.42 18.69 -2.53
C ARG A 148 -4.60 19.34 -1.84
N MET A 149 -5.78 19.28 -2.44
CA MET A 149 -7.00 19.84 -1.83
C MET A 149 -7.31 19.23 -0.46
N ALA A 150 -7.13 17.92 -0.30
CA ALA A 150 -7.33 17.25 0.98
C ALA A 150 -6.18 17.53 1.97
N ALA A 151 -4.94 17.61 1.48
CA ALA A 151 -3.75 17.86 2.27
C ALA A 151 -3.73 19.29 2.86
N ASP A 152 -4.19 20.27 2.10
CA ASP A 152 -4.36 21.66 2.53
C ASP A 152 -5.40 21.80 3.66
N GLN A 153 -6.33 20.84 3.77
CA GLN A 153 -7.30 20.76 4.86
C GLN A 153 -6.81 20.01 6.09
N GLY A 154 -5.56 19.53 6.10
CA GLY A 154 -4.98 18.81 7.23
C GLY A 154 -5.18 17.30 7.20
N ASP A 155 -5.70 16.70 6.13
CA ASP A 155 -5.82 15.24 6.06
C ASP A 155 -4.42 14.60 5.98
N ALA A 156 -4.03 13.90 7.04
CA ALA A 156 -2.68 13.38 7.21
C ALA A 156 -2.30 12.34 6.13
N ARG A 157 -3.26 11.55 5.65
CA ARG A 157 -3.04 10.54 4.60
C ARG A 157 -2.92 11.19 3.22
N ALA A 158 -3.68 12.26 2.95
CA ALA A 158 -3.51 13.07 1.75
C ALA A 158 -2.17 13.81 1.75
N GLN A 159 -1.74 14.36 2.88
CA GLN A 159 -0.42 14.98 3.04
C GLN A 159 0.70 13.97 2.75
N TYR A 160 0.63 12.77 3.31
CA TYR A 160 1.57 11.68 3.00
C TYR A 160 1.55 11.31 1.51
N SER A 161 0.37 11.20 0.91
CA SER A 161 0.20 10.84 -0.51
C SER A 161 0.75 11.92 -1.45
N LEU A 162 0.61 13.20 -1.09
CA LEU A 162 1.21 14.31 -1.82
C LEU A 162 2.73 14.34 -1.64
N GLY A 163 3.24 14.03 -0.44
CA GLY A 163 4.67 13.83 -0.20
C GLY A 163 5.27 12.76 -1.13
N LEU A 164 4.61 11.59 -1.22
CA LEU A 164 4.98 10.52 -2.17
C LEU A 164 4.91 10.97 -3.64
N ALA A 165 3.96 11.82 -3.99
CA ALA A 165 3.83 12.34 -5.35
C ALA A 165 5.03 13.22 -5.73
N TYR A 166 5.45 14.11 -4.82
CA TYR A 166 6.65 14.94 -4.98
C TYR A 166 7.95 14.14 -4.95
N GLU A 167 8.07 13.15 -4.06
CA GLU A 167 9.24 12.28 -3.97
C GLU A 167 9.49 11.54 -5.30
N LYS A 168 8.42 11.05 -5.94
CA LYS A 168 8.48 10.21 -7.14
C LYS A 168 8.21 10.94 -8.45
N GLY A 169 7.92 12.24 -8.40
CA GLY A 169 7.50 13.02 -9.58
C GLY A 169 6.21 12.52 -10.24
N LYS A 170 5.28 11.95 -9.46
CA LYS A 170 4.03 11.39 -9.98
C LYS A 170 2.93 12.44 -10.02
N GLY A 171 2.65 12.97 -11.20
CA GLY A 171 1.62 13.99 -11.40
C GLY A 171 2.03 15.41 -10.99
N VAL A 172 3.21 15.55 -10.39
CA VAL A 172 3.89 16.80 -10.04
C VAL A 172 5.35 16.69 -10.45
N THR A 173 6.03 17.84 -10.60
CA THR A 173 7.49 17.84 -10.77
C THR A 173 8.13 17.25 -9.52
N GLN A 174 9.11 16.36 -9.71
CA GLN A 174 9.83 15.74 -8.61
C GLN A 174 10.56 16.80 -7.78
N ASP A 175 10.34 16.80 -6.47
CA ASP A 175 10.94 17.75 -5.53
C ASP A 175 11.06 17.10 -4.15
N GLY A 176 12.28 16.76 -3.75
CA GLY A 176 12.55 16.13 -2.45
C GLY A 176 12.29 17.06 -1.27
N ALA A 177 12.56 18.36 -1.41
CA ALA A 177 12.35 19.32 -0.33
C ALA A 177 10.85 19.52 -0.07
N GLU A 178 10.06 19.63 -1.13
CA GLU A 178 8.61 19.72 -1.00
C GLU A 178 8.00 18.41 -0.48
N ALA A 179 8.54 17.25 -0.88
CA ALA A 179 8.13 15.96 -0.32
C ALA A 179 8.34 15.92 1.20
N VAL A 180 9.53 16.31 1.68
CA VAL A 180 9.86 16.39 3.12
C VAL A 180 8.92 17.34 3.86
N ARG A 181 8.58 18.50 3.28
CA ARG A 181 7.60 19.43 3.88
C ARG A 181 6.23 18.80 4.08
N TRP A 182 5.74 18.05 3.09
CA TRP A 182 4.47 17.34 3.20
C TRP A 182 4.52 16.16 4.16
N TYR A 183 5.65 15.43 4.22
CA TYR A 183 5.84 14.38 5.21
C TYR A 183 5.87 14.92 6.63
N HIS A 184 6.53 16.05 6.90
CA HIS A 184 6.49 16.71 8.21
C HIS A 184 5.07 17.02 8.64
N LYS A 185 4.27 17.68 7.79
CA LYS A 185 2.85 17.97 8.07
C LYS A 185 2.06 16.69 8.37
N ALA A 186 2.22 15.66 7.54
CA ALA A 186 1.54 14.38 7.72
C ALA A 186 1.92 13.72 9.05
N ALA A 187 3.22 13.72 9.36
CA ALA A 187 3.77 13.10 10.56
C ALA A 187 3.36 13.83 11.85
N GLU A 188 3.30 15.16 11.81
CA GLU A 188 2.75 16.01 12.89
C GLU A 188 1.26 15.73 13.11
N ASN A 189 0.51 15.47 12.04
CA ASN A 189 -0.90 15.06 12.10
C ASN A 189 -1.09 13.55 12.38
N GLY A 190 -0.03 12.87 12.83
CA GLY A 190 -0.10 11.48 13.30
C GLY A 190 -0.02 10.41 12.22
N ASN A 191 0.26 10.75 10.95
CA ASN A 191 0.44 9.73 9.93
C ASN A 191 1.72 8.91 10.18
N THR A 192 1.52 7.64 10.51
CA THR A 192 2.56 6.70 10.91
C THR A 192 3.55 6.40 9.78
N GLU A 193 3.09 6.29 8.54
CA GLU A 193 3.95 6.06 7.39
C GLU A 193 4.87 7.26 7.13
N ALA A 194 4.35 8.48 7.26
CA ALA A 194 5.13 9.71 7.14
C ALA A 194 6.20 9.81 8.24
N GLN A 195 5.85 9.48 9.48
CA GLN A 195 6.81 9.43 10.59
C GLN A 195 7.94 8.43 10.29
N PHE A 196 7.61 7.24 9.80
CA PHE A 196 8.63 6.27 9.40
C PHE A 196 9.49 6.80 8.23
N SER A 197 8.90 7.37 7.19
CA SER A 197 9.62 7.95 6.06
C SER A 197 10.59 9.06 6.47
N LEU A 198 10.18 9.96 7.38
CA LEU A 198 11.08 10.98 7.93
C LEU A 198 12.22 10.33 8.71
N GLY A 199 11.94 9.31 9.51
CA GLY A 199 12.98 8.52 10.19
C GLY A 199 14.02 7.97 9.23
N VAL A 200 13.57 7.45 8.07
CA VAL A 200 14.47 6.97 7.01
C VAL A 200 15.29 8.13 6.42
N PHE A 201 14.66 9.25 6.05
CA PHE A 201 15.38 10.36 5.44
C PHE A 201 16.42 11.00 6.35
N TYR A 202 16.12 11.17 7.64
CA TYR A 202 17.11 11.61 8.63
C TYR A 202 18.21 10.57 8.83
N SER A 203 17.90 9.27 8.77
CA SER A 203 18.92 8.22 8.97
C SER A 203 19.95 8.14 7.84
N VAL A 204 19.64 8.63 6.64
CA VAL A 204 20.53 8.55 5.47
C VAL A 204 20.93 9.91 4.91
N GLY A 205 20.36 11.01 5.42
CA GLY A 205 20.56 12.35 4.88
C GLY A 205 20.04 12.52 3.44
N ALA A 206 18.75 12.24 3.20
CA ALA A 206 18.13 12.31 1.88
C ALA A 206 17.10 13.44 1.72
N ASN A 207 16.76 13.76 0.47
CA ASN A 207 15.70 14.72 0.11
C ASN A 207 15.89 16.12 0.70
N GLY A 208 17.15 16.56 0.86
CA GLY A 208 17.50 17.86 1.40
C GLY A 208 17.56 17.92 2.93
N LEU A 209 17.36 16.79 3.62
CA LEU A 209 17.63 16.68 5.06
C LEU A 209 19.07 16.25 5.31
N PRO A 210 19.73 16.79 6.36
CA PRO A 210 21.00 16.28 6.82
C PRO A 210 20.83 14.89 7.46
N GLU A 211 21.90 14.11 7.46
CA GLU A 211 21.96 12.88 8.25
C GLU A 211 21.94 13.23 9.75
N ASP A 212 20.93 12.75 10.47
CA ASP A 212 20.75 12.94 11.90
C ASP A 212 20.11 11.69 12.51
N GLU A 213 20.95 10.86 13.12
CA GLU A 213 20.51 9.61 13.75
C GLU A 213 19.60 9.86 14.97
N GLY A 214 19.74 10.99 15.65
CA GLY A 214 18.91 11.37 16.79
C GLY A 214 17.48 11.72 16.38
N GLU A 215 17.33 12.54 15.33
CA GLU A 215 16.03 12.84 14.74
C GLU A 215 15.41 11.59 14.08
N ALA A 216 16.22 10.76 13.42
CA ALA A 216 15.75 9.48 12.90
C ALA A 216 15.13 8.61 14.00
N ALA A 217 15.83 8.43 15.12
CA ALA A 217 15.33 7.66 16.26
C ALA A 217 14.06 8.28 16.88
N ARG A 218 13.94 9.61 16.93
CA ARG A 218 12.74 10.31 17.40
C ARG A 218 11.53 10.01 16.53
N TRP A 219 11.67 10.09 15.20
CA TRP A 219 10.58 9.81 14.27
C TRP A 219 10.21 8.32 14.24
N TYR A 220 11.20 7.42 14.26
CA TYR A 220 10.94 5.99 14.42
C TYR A 220 10.20 5.69 15.72
N ARG A 221 10.56 6.34 16.83
CA ARG A 221 9.84 6.17 18.11
C ARG A 221 8.37 6.55 18.00
N LYS A 222 8.03 7.70 17.42
CA LYS A 222 6.64 8.10 17.20
C LYS A 222 5.86 7.05 16.38
N ALA A 223 6.44 6.55 15.29
CA ALA A 223 5.78 5.53 14.47
C ALA A 223 5.67 4.17 15.20
N ALA A 224 6.71 3.80 15.96
CA ALA A 224 6.77 2.55 16.70
C ALA A 224 5.76 2.49 17.87
N GLU A 225 5.57 3.61 18.55
CA GLU A 225 4.56 3.80 19.60
C GLU A 225 3.14 3.67 19.07
N GLN A 226 2.90 4.06 17.81
CA GLN A 226 1.63 3.84 17.10
C GLN A 226 1.45 2.40 16.57
N GLY A 227 2.40 1.50 16.87
CA GLY A 227 2.28 0.09 16.51
C GLY A 227 2.91 -0.29 15.17
N TYR A 228 3.60 0.61 14.46
CA TYR A 228 4.14 0.30 13.13
C TYR A 228 5.28 -0.73 13.21
N PRO A 229 5.12 -1.96 12.69
CA PRO A 229 6.08 -3.05 12.93
C PRO A 229 7.47 -2.73 12.41
N THR A 230 7.55 -2.14 11.22
CA THR A 230 8.83 -1.80 10.58
C THR A 230 9.56 -0.69 11.35
N ALA A 231 8.84 0.32 11.88
CA ALA A 231 9.46 1.33 12.75
C ALA A 231 9.90 0.76 14.10
N GLN A 232 9.13 -0.16 14.69
CA GLN A 232 9.53 -0.87 15.90
C GLN A 232 10.82 -1.65 15.67
N CYS A 233 10.95 -2.35 14.54
CA CYS A 233 12.19 -3.01 14.16
C CYS A 233 13.35 -2.02 13.99
N SER A 234 13.15 -0.92 13.24
CA SER A 234 14.17 0.10 13.03
C SER A 234 14.63 0.74 14.34
N LEU A 235 13.71 1.05 15.26
CA LEU A 235 14.02 1.59 16.58
C LEU A 235 14.79 0.58 17.44
N GLY A 236 14.40 -0.71 17.37
CA GLY A 236 15.17 -1.79 17.99
C GLY A 236 16.63 -1.79 17.51
N SER A 237 16.86 -1.63 16.21
CA SER A 237 18.20 -1.53 15.64
C SER A 237 18.96 -0.27 16.08
N LYS A 238 18.28 0.86 16.27
CA LYS A 238 18.90 2.07 16.84
C LYS A 238 19.40 1.82 18.27
N TYR A 239 18.60 1.18 19.12
CA TYR A 239 19.01 0.79 20.47
C TYR A 239 20.10 -0.28 20.48
N PHE A 240 20.03 -1.27 19.60
CA PHE A 240 21.02 -2.34 19.51
C PHE A 240 22.40 -1.81 19.13
N LEU A 241 22.46 -0.87 18.17
CA LEU A 241 23.70 -0.29 17.68
C LEU A 241 24.15 0.96 18.45
N GLY A 242 23.30 1.53 19.30
CA GLY A 242 23.55 2.82 19.96
C GLY A 242 23.62 4.00 18.99
N ARG A 243 22.82 3.98 17.91
CA ARG A 243 22.79 5.05 16.89
C ARG A 243 21.64 6.01 17.18
N GLY A 244 21.95 7.27 17.47
CA GLY A 244 20.95 8.30 17.79
C GLY A 244 20.29 8.15 19.17
N VAL A 245 20.48 7.02 19.82
CA VAL A 245 20.07 6.72 21.20
C VAL A 245 21.20 5.97 21.90
N PRO A 246 21.33 6.07 23.24
CA PRO A 246 22.26 5.23 23.99
C PRO A 246 22.00 3.74 23.70
N GLN A 247 23.08 2.96 23.60
CA GLN A 247 22.97 1.53 23.36
C GLN A 247 22.24 0.85 24.54
N ASP A 248 21.21 0.09 24.22
CA ASP A 248 20.42 -0.65 25.19
C ASP A 248 19.85 -1.92 24.56
N TYR A 249 20.46 -3.06 24.87
CA TYR A 249 20.01 -4.35 24.35
C TYR A 249 18.65 -4.76 24.93
N ALA A 250 18.28 -4.34 26.14
CA ALA A 250 17.00 -4.69 26.73
C ALA A 250 15.86 -3.96 26.02
N GLU A 251 16.03 -2.67 25.72
CA GLU A 251 15.07 -1.92 24.92
C GLU A 251 15.05 -2.40 23.46
N ALA A 252 16.20 -2.74 22.86
CA ALA A 252 16.23 -3.37 21.54
C ALA A 252 15.39 -4.66 21.49
N ALA A 253 15.60 -5.58 22.45
CA ALA A 253 14.84 -6.82 22.54
C ALA A 253 13.33 -6.59 22.70
N ARG A 254 12.94 -5.56 23.47
CA ARG A 254 11.53 -5.17 23.66
C ARG A 254 10.90 -4.69 22.36
N TRP A 255 11.56 -3.83 21.61
CA TRP A 255 11.05 -3.32 20.34
C TRP A 255 11.02 -4.40 19.25
N TYR A 256 12.07 -5.21 19.15
CA TYR A 256 12.08 -6.36 18.24
C TYR A 256 10.97 -7.35 18.59
N ARG A 257 10.70 -7.62 19.88
CA ARG A 257 9.58 -8.48 20.28
C ARG A 257 8.25 -7.94 19.77
N LYS A 258 7.98 -6.64 19.97
CA LYS A 258 6.72 -6.02 19.51
C LYS A 258 6.54 -6.17 17.99
N ALA A 259 7.59 -5.94 17.22
CA ALA A 259 7.55 -6.07 15.77
C ALA A 259 7.42 -7.54 15.32
N ALA A 260 8.20 -8.43 15.94
CA ALA A 260 8.20 -9.87 15.64
C ALA A 260 6.85 -10.52 15.93
N ASP A 261 6.19 -10.12 17.03
CA ASP A 261 4.84 -10.54 17.40
C ASP A 261 3.79 -10.11 16.35
N GLN A 262 4.02 -9.03 15.61
CA GLN A 262 3.18 -8.58 14.50
C GLN A 262 3.53 -9.24 13.16
N GLY A 263 4.57 -10.08 13.12
CA GLY A 263 4.98 -10.79 11.91
C GLY A 263 6.06 -10.09 11.09
N GLU A 264 6.70 -9.03 11.61
CA GLU A 264 7.80 -8.36 10.91
C GLU A 264 9.02 -9.28 10.81
N THR A 265 9.38 -9.67 9.59
CA THR A 265 10.37 -10.71 9.29
C THR A 265 11.76 -10.35 9.82
N ASP A 266 12.20 -9.11 9.62
CA ASP A 266 13.52 -8.68 10.10
C ASP A 266 13.59 -8.63 11.63
N ALA A 267 12.49 -8.25 12.29
CA ALA A 267 12.43 -8.29 13.74
C ALA A 267 12.46 -9.71 14.30
N GLN A 268 11.82 -10.67 13.62
CA GLN A 268 11.92 -12.09 13.96
C GLN A 268 13.37 -12.58 13.85
N TYR A 269 14.08 -12.19 12.79
CA TYR A 269 15.51 -12.50 12.64
C TYR A 269 16.36 -11.93 13.78
N PHE A 270 16.28 -10.61 14.04
CA PHE A 270 17.09 -9.98 15.10
C PHE A 270 16.76 -10.53 16.49
N LEU A 271 15.50 -10.85 16.76
CA LEU A 271 15.12 -11.48 18.01
C LEU A 271 15.71 -12.89 18.15
N GLY A 272 15.81 -13.64 17.04
CA GLY A 272 16.51 -14.92 16.99
C GLY A 272 18.00 -14.77 17.34
N GLU A 273 18.66 -13.76 16.78
CA GLU A 273 20.06 -13.42 17.07
C GLU A 273 20.26 -13.06 18.55
N MET A 274 19.36 -12.27 19.15
CA MET A 274 19.45 -11.93 20.57
C MET A 274 19.34 -13.15 21.48
N TYR A 275 18.49 -14.13 21.13
CA TYR A 275 18.40 -15.40 21.85
C TYR A 275 19.58 -16.33 21.61
N GLU A 276 20.17 -16.31 20.42
CA GLU A 276 21.35 -17.10 20.11
C GLU A 276 22.56 -16.60 20.89
N GLU A 277 22.76 -15.28 20.95
CA GLU A 277 23.92 -14.68 21.61
C GLU A 277 23.71 -14.44 23.11
N GLY A 278 22.47 -14.50 23.59
CA GLY A 278 22.14 -14.19 24.98
C GLY A 278 22.27 -12.70 25.32
N ARG A 279 22.07 -11.81 24.34
CA ARG A 279 22.10 -10.35 24.58
C ARG A 279 20.77 -9.87 25.13
N ALA A 280 20.78 -9.37 26.36
CA ALA A 280 19.62 -8.92 27.14
C ALA A 280 18.51 -9.96 27.42
N VAL A 281 18.50 -11.09 26.72
CA VAL A 281 17.70 -12.27 27.02
C VAL A 281 18.62 -13.43 27.35
N ALA A 282 18.17 -14.37 28.20
CA ALA A 282 18.94 -15.58 28.44
C ALA A 282 19.09 -16.38 27.15
N GLN A 283 20.30 -16.88 26.89
CA GLN A 283 20.59 -17.65 25.69
C GLN A 283 19.63 -18.85 25.57
N ASN A 284 18.98 -18.98 24.42
CA ASN A 284 17.99 -20.01 24.18
C ASN A 284 17.93 -20.39 22.69
N TYR A 285 18.64 -21.46 22.34
CA TYR A 285 18.68 -21.96 20.96
C TYR A 285 17.33 -22.44 20.43
N VAL A 286 16.43 -22.94 21.28
CA VAL A 286 15.06 -23.32 20.87
C VAL A 286 14.28 -22.10 20.39
N GLN A 287 14.34 -21.00 21.16
CA GLN A 287 13.70 -19.75 20.77
C GLN A 287 14.38 -19.14 19.54
N ALA A 288 15.71 -19.12 19.47
CA ALA A 288 16.44 -18.62 18.32
C ALA A 288 16.06 -19.37 17.04
N HIS A 289 16.08 -20.70 17.06
CA HIS A 289 15.69 -21.53 15.93
C HIS A 289 14.22 -21.30 15.53
N MET A 290 13.31 -21.19 16.51
CA MET A 290 11.90 -20.91 16.25
C MET A 290 11.72 -19.57 15.50
N TRP A 291 12.36 -18.50 15.97
CA TRP A 291 12.28 -17.18 15.34
C TRP A 291 12.93 -17.14 13.96
N TYR A 292 14.10 -17.75 13.78
CA TYR A 292 14.73 -17.88 12.46
C TYR A 292 13.88 -18.69 11.49
N ASN A 293 13.20 -19.74 11.95
CA ASN A 293 12.30 -20.52 11.11
C ASN A 293 11.09 -19.70 10.64
N LEU A 294 10.51 -18.88 11.54
CA LEU A 294 9.44 -17.94 11.18
C LEU A 294 9.92 -16.90 10.16
N ALA A 295 11.10 -16.30 10.38
CA ALA A 295 11.69 -15.33 9.46
C ALA A 295 11.93 -15.95 8.07
N ALA A 296 12.60 -17.11 8.03
CA ALA A 296 12.90 -17.83 6.80
C ALA A 296 11.63 -18.20 6.00
N SER A 297 10.52 -18.53 6.68
CA SER A 297 9.26 -18.87 6.00
C SER A 297 8.62 -17.71 5.23
N ARG A 298 8.96 -16.46 5.57
CA ARG A 298 8.37 -15.23 5.01
C ARG A 298 9.37 -14.39 4.21
N ALA A 299 10.66 -14.58 4.43
CA ALA A 299 11.71 -13.85 3.75
C ALA A 299 11.82 -14.25 2.27
N ILE A 300 12.30 -13.32 1.44
CA ILE A 300 12.53 -13.51 0.00
C ILE A 300 14.00 -13.13 -0.31
N GLY A 301 14.60 -13.77 -1.30
CA GLY A 301 15.93 -13.39 -1.80
C GLY A 301 17.05 -13.70 -0.79
N ASP A 302 17.95 -12.74 -0.58
CA ASP A 302 19.13 -12.94 0.27
C ASP A 302 18.79 -13.00 1.77
N ASN A 303 17.72 -12.33 2.21
CA ASN A 303 17.22 -12.47 3.59
C ASN A 303 16.80 -13.91 3.87
N HIS A 304 16.10 -14.58 2.94
CA HIS A 304 15.74 -15.98 3.10
C HIS A 304 16.97 -16.88 3.29
N LYS A 305 18.01 -16.68 2.47
CA LYS A 305 19.27 -17.45 2.58
C LYS A 305 19.96 -17.19 3.92
N ARG A 306 20.00 -15.94 4.37
CA ARG A 306 20.55 -15.55 5.67
C ARG A 306 19.79 -16.25 6.81
N ASP A 307 18.47 -16.15 6.82
CA ASP A 307 17.62 -16.66 7.89
C ASP A 307 17.66 -18.20 7.95
N VAL A 308 17.67 -18.89 6.81
CA VAL A 308 17.87 -20.34 6.72
C VAL A 308 19.23 -20.75 7.27
N ARG A 309 20.30 -20.03 6.89
CA ARG A 309 21.66 -20.31 7.38
C ARG A 309 21.76 -20.13 8.90
N SER A 310 21.20 -19.06 9.44
CA SER A 310 21.17 -18.81 10.89
C SER A 310 20.37 -19.89 11.63
N ARG A 311 19.22 -20.30 11.08
CA ARG A 311 18.43 -21.43 11.62
C ARG A 311 19.26 -22.71 11.67
N GLU A 312 19.94 -23.07 10.58
CA GLU A 312 20.77 -24.28 10.48
C GLU A 312 21.96 -24.22 11.44
N SER A 313 22.65 -23.07 11.52
CA SER A 313 23.77 -22.89 12.44
C SER A 313 23.37 -23.05 13.91
N VAL A 314 22.16 -22.64 14.29
CA VAL A 314 21.62 -22.87 15.63
C VAL A 314 21.20 -24.34 15.82
N ALA A 315 20.66 -24.99 14.78
CA ALA A 315 20.27 -26.40 14.84
C ALA A 315 21.47 -27.32 15.15
N ASP A 316 22.67 -26.99 14.63
CA ASP A 316 23.91 -27.73 14.92
C ASP A 316 24.29 -27.72 16.42
N LYS A 317 23.78 -26.75 17.19
CA LYS A 317 24.01 -26.60 18.64
C LYS A 317 22.90 -27.25 19.49
N MET A 318 21.93 -27.92 18.86
CA MET A 318 20.72 -28.42 19.51
C MET A 318 20.56 -29.93 19.37
N THR A 319 19.82 -30.54 20.29
CA THR A 319 19.38 -31.93 20.16
C THR A 319 18.19 -32.04 19.21
N PRO A 320 17.92 -33.22 18.61
CA PRO A 320 16.74 -33.44 17.77
C PRO A 320 15.42 -33.10 18.47
N ALA A 321 15.31 -33.37 19.78
CA ALA A 321 14.13 -33.03 20.58
C ALA A 321 13.92 -31.51 20.70
N GLN A 322 15.00 -30.75 20.89
CA GLN A 322 14.96 -29.30 20.93
C GLN A 322 14.57 -28.70 19.56
N ILE A 323 15.06 -29.28 18.46
CA ILE A 323 14.69 -28.86 17.10
C ILE A 323 13.19 -29.11 16.86
N ALA A 324 12.69 -30.30 17.20
CA ALA A 324 11.27 -30.64 17.07
C ALA A 324 10.38 -29.68 17.86
N GLU A 325 10.79 -29.33 19.08
CA GLU A 325 10.07 -28.35 19.90
C GLU A 325 10.09 -26.95 19.27
N ALA A 326 11.24 -26.47 18.78
CA ALA A 326 11.33 -25.18 18.10
C ALA A 326 10.42 -25.12 16.85
N GLN A 327 10.36 -26.20 16.07
CA GLN A 327 9.50 -26.32 14.89
C GLN A 327 8.01 -26.35 15.26
N ARG A 328 7.65 -27.04 16.34
CA ARG A 328 6.29 -27.05 16.88
C ARG A 328 5.87 -25.64 17.30
N LEU A 329 6.70 -24.94 18.06
CA LEU A 329 6.45 -23.56 18.47
C LEU A 329 6.28 -22.61 17.28
N ALA A 330 7.10 -22.75 16.22
CA ALA A 330 6.95 -21.98 15.00
C ALA A 330 5.62 -22.27 14.27
N THR A 331 5.19 -23.53 14.26
CA THR A 331 3.94 -23.97 13.63
C THR A 331 2.71 -23.44 14.38
N ASP A 332 2.77 -23.43 15.71
CA ASP A 332 1.70 -22.96 16.58
C ASP A 332 1.62 -21.43 16.66
N TRP A 333 2.70 -20.73 16.26
CA TRP A 333 2.77 -19.28 16.35
C TRP A 333 1.77 -18.57 15.44
N ARG A 334 1.12 -17.53 15.97
CA ARG A 334 0.21 -16.66 15.23
C ARG A 334 0.57 -15.19 15.51
N PRO A 335 0.51 -14.30 14.50
CA PRO A 335 0.71 -12.88 14.73
C PRO A 335 -0.32 -12.34 15.71
N LYS A 336 0.13 -11.54 16.68
CA LYS A 336 -0.77 -10.77 17.54
C LYS A 336 -1.24 -9.55 16.76
N SER A 337 -2.53 -9.46 16.46
CA SER A 337 -3.10 -8.27 15.85
C SER A 337 -2.97 -7.09 16.83
N GLY A 338 -2.38 -5.99 16.37
CA GLY A 338 -2.02 -4.80 17.18
C GLY A 338 -3.18 -3.99 17.76
N LYS A 339 -4.30 -4.63 18.13
CA LYS A 339 -5.38 -4.00 18.91
C LYS A 339 -5.45 -4.63 20.30
N GLN A 340 -4.48 -4.28 21.13
CA GLN A 340 -4.65 -4.30 22.59
C GLN A 340 -4.11 -2.99 23.16
N GLN A 341 -4.96 -1.96 23.12
CA GLN A 341 -5.41 -1.16 24.27
C GLN A 341 -6.22 0.05 23.79
#